data_AF-A0A0F5JTE6-F1
#
_entry.id   AF-A0A0F5JTE6-F1
#
_cell.length_a   1.000
_cell.length_b   1.000
_cell.length_c   1.000
_cell.angle_alpha   90.00
_cell.angle_beta   90.00
_cell.angle_gamma   90.00
#
_symmetry.space_group_name_H-M   'P 1'
#
loop_
_entity.id
_entity.type
_entity.pdbx_description
1 polymer ?
#
loop_
_entity_poly.entity_id
_entity_poly.type
_entity_poly.pdbx_seq_one_letter_code
_entity_poly.pdbx_strand_id
1 'polypeptide(L)'
;MPSLPRNILGAEAAAKAASSAPLRPFAYTRRSSGTKDLSLKEEVLDHTGYWAKPSGVSSKPPRWIVQIDATREVPVARLAQDSSGMTPPAATTPGYINNGSGKCALAAFRLMPAVKLGPANYKFQDEWEWIVQFAFAKALPVGTSGDVLTDFNVQDSTLSYKGRETPKTAYPIAHISLIKTMAEPEPIQLASGEIFTYEDATATLSAWLSDGNANFGVYSADSREDMERLQYDLGSVFEAEADAEIEPTQNLEVLPAPDLFGVPPIVYKLINAALAAGKRHFVFHGPPGTGKTTLAEYVAEQIAGDDLSDGEAPYTLLTASSSWSSQDLVGGYQPLGPGRMGFVPGAMLRDFHKPIIIDELNRCPIDKVIGPLFSVLSGQSTSLPYRVKVEDATSENYRILPKPNPSKAEHEFAPGPAWAMLCTLNQVDKSQLEQISF
;
A
#
# COMPACT_ATOMS: atom_id res chain seq x y z
N MET A 1 24.87 9.28 4.14
CA MET A 1 24.54 8.87 2.75
C MET A 1 25.56 9.50 1.83
N PRO A 2 26.01 8.86 0.74
CA PRO A 2 26.78 9.57 -0.29
C PRO A 2 25.97 10.80 -0.72
N SER A 3 26.63 11.93 -0.96
CA SER A 3 25.97 13.13 -1.48
C SER A 3 25.34 12.79 -2.83
N LEU A 4 24.02 12.85 -2.91
CA LEU A 4 23.30 12.66 -4.17
C LEU A 4 23.70 13.76 -5.16
N PRO A 5 23.76 13.48 -6.48
CA PRO A 5 24.06 14.50 -7.47
C PRO A 5 22.96 15.56 -7.47
N ARG A 6 23.33 16.85 -7.56
CA ARG A 6 22.37 17.97 -7.60
C ARG A 6 21.74 18.14 -8.97
N ASN A 7 20.96 17.13 -9.38
CA ASN A 7 20.22 17.11 -10.62
C ASN A 7 19.03 16.15 -10.51
N ILE A 8 18.33 15.94 -11.63
CA ILE A 8 17.15 15.07 -11.69
C ILE A 8 17.42 13.60 -11.31
N LEU A 9 18.64 13.09 -11.47
CA LEU A 9 18.98 11.73 -11.02
C LEU A 9 19.14 11.65 -9.50
N GLY A 10 19.60 12.72 -8.85
CA GLY A 10 19.56 12.82 -7.40
C GLY A 10 18.14 12.86 -6.88
N ALA A 11 17.27 13.64 -7.55
CA ALA A 11 15.86 13.72 -7.21
C ALA A 11 15.18 12.34 -7.34
N GLU A 12 15.46 11.59 -8.41
CA GLU A 12 15.00 10.21 -8.56
C GLU A 12 15.48 9.30 -7.41
N ALA A 13 16.74 9.40 -7.00
CA ALA A 13 17.28 8.58 -5.93
C ALA A 13 16.60 8.87 -4.58
N ALA A 14 16.37 10.15 -4.27
CA ALA A 14 15.63 10.58 -3.09
C ALA A 14 14.17 10.09 -3.13
N ALA A 15 13.49 10.29 -4.25
CA ALA A 15 12.11 9.84 -4.47
C ALA A 15 11.97 8.30 -4.35
N LYS A 16 12.95 7.55 -4.87
CA LYS A 16 12.99 6.09 -4.74
C LYS A 16 13.19 5.65 -3.29
N ALA A 17 14.01 6.37 -2.52
CA ALA A 17 14.21 6.08 -1.10
C ALA A 17 12.93 6.34 -0.30
N ALA A 18 12.28 7.49 -0.50
CA ALA A 18 11.05 7.89 0.19
C ALA A 18 9.87 6.93 -0.09
N SER A 19 9.75 6.45 -1.34
CA SER A 19 8.68 5.52 -1.74
C SER A 19 8.89 4.06 -1.31
N SER A 20 10.09 3.68 -0.85
CA SER A 20 10.39 2.28 -0.50
C SER A 20 9.64 1.79 0.74
N ALA A 21 9.57 2.61 1.79
CA ALA A 21 8.93 2.23 3.05
C ALA A 21 7.40 2.05 2.92
N PRO A 22 6.64 2.93 2.24
CA PRO A 22 5.20 2.77 2.03
C PRO A 22 4.81 1.54 1.22
N LEU A 23 5.62 1.14 0.24
CA LEU A 23 5.33 0.01 -0.65
C LEU A 23 5.58 -1.35 0.01
N ARG A 24 6.55 -1.42 0.93
CA ARG A 24 7.06 -2.68 1.49
C ARG A 24 6.02 -3.52 2.25
N PRO A 25 5.15 -2.95 3.11
CA PRO A 25 4.12 -3.70 3.82
C PRO A 25 3.15 -4.47 2.91
N PHE A 26 2.88 -3.92 1.72
CA PHE A 26 1.93 -4.47 0.75
C PHE A 26 2.59 -5.34 -0.33
N ALA A 27 3.91 -5.58 -0.21
CA ALA A 27 4.73 -6.23 -1.23
C ALA A 27 4.62 -5.58 -2.62
N TYR A 28 4.27 -4.30 -2.67
CA TYR A 28 4.21 -3.52 -3.90
C TYR A 28 5.59 -3.07 -4.34
N THR A 29 5.69 -2.68 -5.60
CA THR A 29 6.93 -2.27 -6.26
C THR A 29 6.72 -0.95 -7.00
N ARG A 30 7.79 -0.16 -7.00
CA ARG A 30 7.92 1.01 -7.86
C ARG A 30 8.57 0.62 -9.17
N ARG A 31 8.00 1.03 -10.30
CA ARG A 31 8.60 0.89 -11.63
C ARG A 31 8.85 2.27 -12.24
N SER A 32 9.99 2.42 -12.89
CA SER A 32 10.36 3.69 -13.51
C SER A 32 10.86 3.51 -14.93
N SER A 33 10.70 4.57 -15.72
CA SER A 33 11.31 4.70 -17.04
C SER A 33 11.92 6.08 -17.21
N GLY A 34 12.98 6.18 -18.00
CA GLY A 34 13.66 7.45 -18.23
C GLY A 34 14.79 7.79 -17.24
N THR A 35 14.93 7.05 -16.14
CA THR A 35 15.65 7.52 -14.94
C THR A 35 17.12 7.12 -14.83
N LYS A 36 17.79 6.81 -15.94
CA LYS A 36 19.20 6.34 -15.93
C LYS A 36 20.19 7.24 -16.67
N ASP A 37 19.78 7.91 -17.75
CA ASP A 37 20.69 8.77 -18.52
C ASP A 37 20.26 10.24 -18.41
N LEU A 38 21.22 11.13 -18.10
CA LEU A 38 20.96 12.58 -18.07
C LEU A 38 20.72 13.15 -19.47
N SER A 39 21.40 12.64 -20.50
CA SER A 39 21.31 13.18 -21.85
C SER A 39 19.97 12.86 -22.51
N LEU A 40 19.50 13.82 -23.31
CA LEU A 40 18.40 13.67 -24.25
C LEU A 40 18.99 13.18 -25.58
N LYS A 41 18.86 11.88 -25.87
CA LYS A 41 19.43 11.27 -27.08
C LYS A 41 18.56 11.49 -28.33
N GLU A 42 17.27 11.77 -28.12
CA GLU A 42 16.30 12.01 -29.18
C GLU A 42 16.13 13.50 -29.42
N GLU A 43 16.00 13.86 -30.69
CA GLU A 43 15.87 15.25 -31.12
C GLU A 43 14.47 15.77 -30.83
N VAL A 44 14.40 16.98 -30.26
CA VAL A 44 13.18 17.77 -30.06
C VAL A 44 13.16 18.92 -31.06
N LEU A 45 11.96 19.41 -31.38
CA LEU A 45 11.76 20.49 -32.33
C LEU A 45 11.13 21.69 -31.63
N ASP A 46 11.87 22.79 -31.59
CA ASP A 46 11.42 24.05 -30.98
C ASP A 46 10.19 24.64 -31.69
N HIS A 47 9.96 24.33 -32.96
CA HIS A 47 8.81 24.87 -33.69
C HIS A 47 7.50 24.11 -33.42
N THR A 48 7.58 22.84 -33.01
CA THR A 48 6.40 22.05 -32.62
C THR A 48 6.24 21.94 -31.11
N GLY A 49 7.30 22.15 -30.34
CA GLY A 49 7.30 21.90 -28.90
C GLY A 49 7.11 20.42 -28.59
N TYR A 50 7.66 19.55 -29.43
CA TYR A 50 7.56 18.09 -29.30
C TYR A 50 8.75 17.36 -29.94
N TRP A 51 8.72 16.03 -29.92
CA TRP A 51 9.74 15.19 -30.55
C TRP A 51 9.81 15.37 -32.08
N ALA A 52 11.01 15.27 -32.64
CA ALA A 52 11.22 15.28 -34.09
C ALA A 52 10.59 14.08 -34.80
N LYS A 53 10.45 12.95 -34.09
CA LYS A 53 9.81 11.71 -34.58
C LYS A 53 8.66 11.32 -33.67
N PRO A 54 7.44 11.83 -33.90
CA PRO A 54 6.29 11.62 -33.02
C PRO A 54 5.64 10.22 -33.12
N SER A 55 6.12 9.35 -34.02
CA SER A 55 5.46 8.09 -34.39
C SER A 55 5.58 6.94 -33.37
N GLY A 56 6.21 7.15 -32.21
CA GLY A 56 6.21 6.19 -31.12
C GLY A 56 6.96 6.69 -29.89
N VAL A 57 6.63 6.16 -28.71
CA VAL A 57 7.41 6.38 -27.49
C VAL A 57 8.70 5.57 -27.63
N SER A 58 9.77 6.21 -28.08
CA SER A 58 11.03 5.50 -28.27
C SER A 58 11.68 5.17 -26.93
N SER A 59 12.16 3.93 -26.82
CA SER A 59 12.83 3.44 -25.62
C SER A 59 14.30 3.92 -25.62
N LYS A 60 14.61 4.94 -24.80
CA LYS A 60 15.77 5.03 -23.86
C LYS A 60 16.52 6.39 -23.92
N PRO A 61 16.31 7.31 -22.96
CA PRO A 61 15.26 7.37 -21.92
C PRO A 61 14.11 8.32 -22.31
N PRO A 62 12.83 7.87 -22.28
CA PRO A 62 11.70 8.72 -22.63
C PRO A 62 11.55 9.85 -21.60
N ARG A 63 11.35 11.07 -22.09
CA ARG A 63 10.80 12.19 -21.33
C ARG A 63 9.35 12.34 -21.74
N TRP A 64 8.46 12.43 -20.78
CA TRP A 64 7.10 12.80 -21.07
C TRP A 64 7.06 14.31 -21.34
N ILE A 65 6.85 14.67 -22.60
CA ILE A 65 6.77 16.07 -23.01
C ILE A 65 5.34 16.59 -22.83
N VAL A 66 5.23 17.67 -22.08
CA VAL A 66 4.02 18.46 -21.90
C VAL A 66 4.26 19.87 -22.40
N GLN A 67 3.23 20.57 -22.86
CA GLN A 67 3.37 21.95 -23.34
C GLN A 67 2.87 22.92 -22.27
N ILE A 68 3.65 23.96 -22.00
CA ILE A 68 3.24 25.10 -21.18
C ILE A 68 3.04 26.29 -22.12
N ASP A 69 1.83 26.83 -22.21
CA ASP A 69 1.58 28.07 -22.94
C ASP A 69 1.80 29.28 -22.01
N ALA A 70 3.03 29.78 -22.00
CA ALA A 70 3.43 30.96 -21.23
C ALA A 70 3.17 32.27 -21.98
N THR A 71 2.52 32.24 -23.15
CA THR A 71 2.14 33.45 -23.89
C THR A 71 0.83 34.07 -23.40
N ARG A 72 0.13 33.36 -22.50
CA ARG A 72 -1.14 33.79 -21.91
C ARG A 72 -0.88 34.56 -20.62
N GLU A 73 -1.82 35.43 -20.26
CA GLU A 73 -1.80 36.17 -18.98
C GLU A 73 -1.71 35.22 -17.78
N VAL A 74 -2.44 34.10 -17.84
CA VAL A 74 -2.29 32.97 -16.92
C VAL A 74 -1.74 31.78 -17.71
N PRO A 75 -0.50 31.34 -17.44
CA PRO A 75 0.09 30.20 -18.12
C PRO A 75 -0.74 28.93 -17.92
N VAL A 76 -0.80 28.08 -18.95
CA VAL A 76 -1.54 26.82 -18.90
C VAL A 76 -0.69 25.64 -19.38
N ALA A 77 -0.73 24.54 -18.64
CA ALA A 77 -0.13 23.28 -19.08
C ALA A 77 -1.16 22.40 -19.78
N ARG A 78 -0.69 21.59 -20.74
CA ARG A 78 -1.51 20.63 -21.49
C ARG A 78 -0.65 19.52 -22.08
N LEU A 79 -1.31 18.44 -22.48
CA LEU A 79 -0.68 17.44 -23.35
C LEU A 79 -0.16 18.10 -24.62
N ALA A 80 1.01 17.64 -25.09
CA ALA A 80 1.60 18.18 -26.29
C ALA A 80 0.67 18.03 -27.50
N GLN A 81 0.60 19.07 -28.32
CA GLN A 81 -0.15 19.08 -29.57
C GLN A 81 0.80 19.24 -30.74
N ASP A 82 0.48 18.61 -31.87
CA ASP A 82 1.19 18.82 -33.12
C ASP A 82 0.84 20.19 -33.75
N SER A 83 1.44 20.48 -34.90
CA SER A 83 1.23 21.74 -35.63
C SER A 83 -0.22 21.94 -36.11
N SER A 84 -1.05 20.89 -36.13
CA SER A 84 -2.48 20.96 -36.44
C SER A 84 -3.37 21.15 -35.21
N GLY A 85 -2.78 21.18 -34.00
CA GLY A 85 -3.51 21.27 -32.73
C GLY A 85 -4.04 19.92 -32.23
N MET A 86 -3.72 18.81 -32.91
CA MET A 86 -4.11 17.46 -32.51
C MET A 86 -3.14 16.92 -31.47
N THR A 87 -3.66 16.14 -30.50
CA THR A 87 -2.81 15.47 -29.50
C THR A 87 -2.36 14.12 -30.06
N PRO A 88 -1.07 13.90 -30.35
CA PRO A 88 -0.61 12.62 -30.84
C PRO A 88 -0.75 11.55 -29.74
N PRO A 89 -1.00 10.26 -30.08
CA PRO A 89 -1.15 9.20 -29.07
C PRO A 89 0.05 9.05 -28.13
N ALA A 90 1.26 9.38 -28.60
CA ALA A 90 2.47 9.37 -27.77
C ALA A 90 2.45 10.46 -26.68
N ALA A 91 1.70 11.55 -26.85
CA ALA A 91 1.61 12.61 -25.85
C ALA A 91 0.79 12.19 -24.63
N THR A 92 -0.20 11.30 -24.78
CA THR A 92 -0.96 10.73 -23.66
C THR A 92 -0.22 9.58 -22.95
N THR A 93 1.04 9.33 -23.32
CA THR A 93 1.78 8.15 -22.90
C THR A 93 3.03 8.55 -22.10
N PRO A 94 2.97 8.59 -20.76
CA PRO A 94 4.12 8.97 -19.93
C PRO A 94 5.33 8.05 -20.11
N GLY A 95 5.10 6.76 -20.35
CA GLY A 95 6.17 5.82 -20.67
C GLY A 95 5.84 4.36 -20.40
N TYR A 96 6.90 3.56 -20.37
CA TYR A 96 6.84 2.11 -20.18
C TYR A 96 7.15 1.70 -18.75
N ILE A 97 6.60 0.56 -18.31
CA ILE A 97 6.97 -0.10 -17.07
C ILE A 97 7.24 -1.57 -17.31
N ASN A 98 8.18 -2.13 -16.56
CA ASN A 98 8.36 -3.58 -16.45
C ASN A 98 7.53 -4.08 -15.26
N ASN A 99 6.35 -4.65 -15.53
CA ASN A 99 5.46 -5.17 -14.49
C ASN A 99 5.22 -6.68 -14.64
N GLY A 100 6.25 -7.44 -15.05
CA GLY A 100 6.14 -8.90 -15.17
C GLY A 100 5.78 -9.63 -13.87
N SER A 101 5.96 -8.98 -12.71
CA SER A 101 5.56 -9.51 -11.41
C SER A 101 4.12 -9.18 -10.99
N GLY A 102 3.43 -8.26 -11.69
CA GLY A 102 2.09 -7.78 -11.28
C GLY A 102 2.06 -7.08 -9.92
N LYS A 103 3.17 -6.43 -9.54
CA LYS A 103 3.33 -5.79 -8.22
C LYS A 103 3.51 -4.28 -8.34
N CYS A 104 3.36 -3.70 -9.53
CA CYS A 104 3.57 -2.26 -9.73
C CYS A 104 2.38 -1.46 -9.22
N ALA A 105 2.54 -0.80 -8.07
CA ALA A 105 1.54 0.15 -7.55
C ALA A 105 2.01 1.62 -7.65
N LEU A 106 3.27 1.85 -8.03
CA LEU A 106 3.81 3.20 -8.21
C LEU A 106 4.64 3.25 -9.50
N ALA A 107 4.19 4.03 -10.47
CA ALA A 107 4.89 4.23 -11.74
C ALA A 107 5.54 5.62 -11.77
N ALA A 108 6.81 5.71 -12.14
CA ALA A 108 7.55 6.97 -12.14
C ALA A 108 8.21 7.30 -13.48
N PHE A 109 8.07 8.55 -13.90
CA PHE A 109 8.53 9.03 -15.20
C PHE A 109 9.23 10.38 -15.05
N ARG A 110 10.07 10.73 -16.01
CA ARG A 110 10.61 12.07 -16.14
C ARG A 110 9.67 12.91 -16.99
N LEU A 111 9.28 14.06 -16.48
CA LEU A 111 8.47 15.06 -17.18
C LEU A 111 9.38 16.22 -17.56
N MET A 112 9.27 16.67 -18.82
CA MET A 112 10.02 17.79 -19.37
C MET A 112 9.06 18.70 -20.16
N PRO A 113 8.88 19.98 -19.79
CA PRO A 113 7.98 20.87 -20.49
C PRO A 113 8.63 21.49 -21.73
N ALA A 114 7.82 21.67 -22.77
CA ALA A 114 8.08 22.59 -23.87
C ALA A 114 7.34 23.91 -23.58
N VAL A 115 8.07 24.99 -23.30
CA VAL A 115 7.47 26.28 -22.95
C VAL A 115 7.25 27.10 -24.22
N LYS A 116 5.99 27.36 -24.56
CA LYS A 116 5.62 28.16 -25.72
C LYS A 116 5.88 29.63 -25.45
N LEU A 117 6.65 30.26 -26.33
CA LEU A 117 7.03 31.67 -26.28
C LEU A 117 6.40 32.50 -27.41
N GLY A 118 5.80 31.84 -28.40
CA GLY A 118 5.10 32.47 -29.52
C GLY A 118 4.45 31.44 -30.44
N PRO A 119 3.86 31.88 -31.57
CA PRO A 119 3.34 30.97 -32.60
C PRO A 119 4.47 30.08 -33.14
N ALA A 120 4.31 28.75 -33.02
CA ALA A 120 5.32 27.77 -33.43
C ALA A 120 6.73 28.08 -32.89
N ASN A 121 6.83 28.55 -31.65
CA ASN A 121 8.09 28.81 -30.96
C ASN A 121 7.99 28.30 -29.52
N TYR A 122 8.74 27.24 -29.23
CA TYR A 122 8.84 26.60 -27.94
C TYR A 122 10.29 26.53 -27.50
N LYS A 123 10.50 26.58 -26.20
CA LYS A 123 11.80 26.42 -25.57
C LYS A 123 11.80 25.21 -24.65
N PHE A 124 12.77 24.33 -24.84
CA PHE A 124 13.13 23.29 -23.88
C PHE A 124 14.27 23.83 -23.02
N GLN A 125 13.94 24.26 -21.81
CA GLN A 125 14.93 24.86 -20.91
C GLN A 125 15.76 23.77 -20.23
N ASP A 126 17.08 23.96 -20.20
CA ASP A 126 17.99 23.01 -19.58
C ASP A 126 17.64 22.80 -18.10
N GLU A 127 17.72 21.55 -17.66
CA GLU A 127 17.43 21.11 -16.29
C GLU A 127 16.00 21.34 -15.79
N TRP A 128 15.09 21.86 -16.63
CA TRP A 128 13.66 21.93 -16.33
C TRP A 128 13.04 20.54 -16.45
N GLU A 129 13.21 19.76 -15.39
CA GLU A 129 12.66 18.42 -15.29
C GLU A 129 12.06 18.13 -13.93
N TRP A 130 11.10 17.21 -13.90
CA TRP A 130 10.46 16.70 -12.70
C TRP A 130 10.39 15.18 -12.76
N ILE A 131 10.41 14.52 -11.60
CA ILE A 131 9.94 13.14 -11.48
C ILE A 131 8.46 13.20 -11.18
N VAL A 132 7.64 12.73 -12.12
CA VAL A 132 6.21 12.51 -11.88
C VAL A 132 5.99 11.06 -11.45
N GLN A 133 5.25 10.85 -10.37
CA GLN A 133 4.85 9.53 -9.90
C GLN A 133 3.34 9.40 -9.91
N PHE A 134 2.86 8.26 -10.42
CA PHE A 134 1.45 7.88 -10.40
C PHE A 134 1.30 6.69 -9.45
N ALA A 135 0.65 6.92 -8.32
CA ALA A 135 0.31 5.89 -7.35
C ALA A 135 -1.08 5.33 -7.66
N PHE A 136 -1.17 4.01 -7.74
CA PHE A 136 -2.42 3.27 -7.87
C PHE A 136 -2.73 2.64 -6.52
N ALA A 137 -3.99 2.72 -6.08
CA ALA A 137 -4.43 2.12 -4.83
C ALA A 137 -4.08 0.63 -4.75
N LYS A 138 -4.23 -0.08 -5.88
CA LYS A 138 -3.81 -1.48 -6.08
C LYS A 138 -2.70 -1.59 -7.09
N ALA A 139 -1.92 -2.66 -6.99
CA ALA A 139 -0.97 -3.02 -8.02
C ALA A 139 -1.68 -3.26 -9.38
N LEU A 140 -1.11 -2.71 -10.45
CA LEU A 140 -1.52 -3.00 -11.83
C LEU A 140 -1.37 -4.50 -12.12
N PRO A 141 -2.27 -5.08 -12.94
CA PRO A 141 -2.25 -6.51 -13.24
C PRO A 141 -0.92 -6.97 -13.85
N VAL A 142 -0.65 -8.27 -13.79
CA VAL A 142 0.56 -8.87 -14.33
C VAL A 142 0.77 -8.47 -15.79
N GLY A 143 1.94 -7.95 -16.07
CA GLY A 143 2.35 -7.46 -17.38
C GLY A 143 3.50 -8.24 -18.01
N THR A 144 4.24 -7.54 -18.87
CA THR A 144 5.49 -7.94 -19.51
C THR A 144 6.61 -6.94 -19.18
N SER A 145 7.78 -7.11 -19.79
CA SER A 145 8.97 -6.32 -19.51
C SER A 145 8.97 -4.91 -20.13
N GLY A 146 7.95 -4.56 -20.92
CA GLY A 146 7.88 -3.30 -21.67
C GLY A 146 6.47 -2.86 -21.99
N ASP A 147 5.53 -3.05 -21.06
CA ASP A 147 4.17 -2.55 -21.25
C ASP A 147 4.13 -1.04 -21.08
N VAL A 148 3.14 -0.40 -21.68
CA VAL A 148 3.02 1.05 -21.75
C VAL A 148 1.87 1.53 -20.88
N LEU A 149 2.11 2.59 -20.11
CA LEU A 149 1.05 3.38 -19.50
C LEU A 149 0.66 4.48 -20.48
N THR A 150 -0.58 4.44 -20.95
CA THR A 150 -1.10 5.22 -22.09
C THR A 150 -2.41 5.91 -21.72
N ASP A 151 -2.93 6.75 -22.62
CA ASP A 151 -4.22 7.41 -22.48
C ASP A 151 -4.39 8.13 -21.13
N PHE A 152 -3.34 8.83 -20.68
CA PHE A 152 -3.42 9.69 -19.51
C PHE A 152 -4.58 10.68 -19.68
N ASN A 153 -5.54 10.61 -18.76
CA ASN A 153 -6.62 11.57 -18.67
C ASN A 153 -6.51 12.30 -17.33
N VAL A 154 -6.30 13.61 -17.41
CA VAL A 154 -6.16 14.46 -16.24
C VAL A 154 -7.48 14.60 -15.46
N GLN A 155 -8.59 14.80 -16.18
CA GLN A 155 -9.92 15.04 -15.58
C GLN A 155 -10.40 13.81 -14.80
N ASP A 156 -10.28 12.63 -15.40
CA ASP A 156 -10.65 11.38 -14.74
C ASP A 156 -9.57 10.90 -13.76
N SER A 157 -8.36 11.47 -13.84
CA SER A 157 -7.15 10.98 -13.16
C SER A 157 -6.92 9.50 -13.39
N THR A 158 -6.85 9.11 -14.67
CA THR A 158 -6.66 7.70 -15.06
C THR A 158 -5.48 7.50 -15.99
N LEU A 159 -4.89 6.30 -15.93
CA LEU A 159 -3.97 5.78 -16.93
C LEU A 159 -4.45 4.45 -17.46
N SER A 160 -4.43 4.28 -18.76
CA SER A 160 -4.71 2.99 -19.39
C SER A 160 -3.51 2.07 -19.37
N TYR A 161 -3.74 0.84 -18.93
CA TYR A 161 -2.75 -0.23 -18.90
C TYR A 161 -3.33 -1.51 -19.49
N LYS A 162 -2.53 -2.22 -20.28
CA LYS A 162 -2.87 -3.54 -20.83
C LYS A 162 -1.97 -4.57 -20.16
N GLY A 163 -2.54 -5.41 -19.30
CA GLY A 163 -1.81 -6.52 -18.71
C GLY A 163 -1.60 -7.65 -19.74
N ARG A 164 -0.85 -8.66 -19.33
CA ARG A 164 -0.55 -9.85 -20.15
C ARG A 164 -1.82 -10.59 -20.58
N GLU A 165 -2.77 -10.74 -19.65
CA GLU A 165 -4.03 -11.47 -19.86
C GLU A 165 -5.26 -10.58 -19.63
N THR A 166 -5.07 -9.31 -19.30
CA THR A 166 -6.17 -8.35 -19.12
C THR A 166 -6.30 -7.42 -20.32
N PRO A 167 -7.53 -7.05 -20.73
CA PRO A 167 -7.73 -6.05 -21.77
C PRO A 167 -7.17 -4.70 -21.32
N LYS A 168 -6.87 -3.83 -22.30
CA LYS A 168 -6.48 -2.45 -22.03
C LYS A 168 -7.62 -1.77 -21.26
N THR A 169 -7.34 -1.36 -20.03
CA THR A 169 -8.34 -0.82 -19.09
C THR A 169 -7.78 0.46 -18.48
N ALA A 170 -8.65 1.44 -18.21
CA ALA A 170 -8.29 2.65 -17.47
C ALA A 170 -8.24 2.35 -15.97
N TYR A 171 -7.10 2.64 -15.34
CA TYR A 171 -6.90 2.49 -13.90
C TYR A 171 -6.89 3.87 -13.25
N PRO A 172 -7.68 4.07 -12.18
CA PRO A 172 -7.69 5.32 -11.43
C PRO A 172 -6.35 5.51 -10.72
N ILE A 173 -5.84 6.72 -10.80
CA ILE A 173 -4.67 7.19 -10.08
C ILE A 173 -5.16 7.73 -8.75
N ALA A 174 -4.65 7.20 -7.65
CA ALA A 174 -5.04 7.65 -6.32
C ALA A 174 -4.24 8.88 -5.87
N HIS A 175 -2.96 8.96 -6.26
CA HIS A 175 -2.11 10.10 -5.96
C HIS A 175 -1.09 10.39 -7.07
N ILE A 176 -0.85 11.67 -7.34
CA ILE A 176 0.15 12.17 -8.26
C ILE A 176 1.21 12.96 -7.48
N SER A 177 2.46 12.50 -7.54
CA SER A 177 3.59 13.22 -6.95
C SER A 177 4.39 13.95 -8.02
N LEU A 178 4.51 15.26 -7.92
CA LEU A 178 5.39 16.08 -8.75
C LEU A 178 6.64 16.46 -7.97
N ILE A 179 7.76 15.82 -8.28
CA ILE A 179 9.01 15.96 -7.51
C ILE A 179 10.00 16.80 -8.32
N LYS A 180 10.42 17.91 -7.75
CA LYS A 180 11.33 18.89 -8.36
C LYS A 180 12.73 18.31 -8.53
N THR A 181 13.43 18.78 -9.56
CA THR A 181 14.88 18.55 -9.73
C THR A 181 15.66 19.13 -8.54
N MET A 182 16.85 18.59 -8.28
CA MET A 182 17.82 19.17 -7.32
C MET A 182 18.79 20.16 -7.98
N ALA A 183 18.62 20.40 -9.29
CA ALA A 183 19.35 21.42 -10.03
C ALA A 183 18.82 22.83 -9.71
N GLU A 184 19.59 23.85 -10.07
CA GLU A 184 19.22 25.27 -9.95
C GLU A 184 19.04 25.85 -11.36
N PRO A 185 17.92 25.53 -12.04
CA PRO A 185 17.75 25.85 -13.44
C PRO A 185 17.54 27.36 -13.68
N GLU A 186 18.17 27.86 -14.75
CA GLU A 186 17.98 29.24 -15.21
C GLU A 186 16.54 29.49 -15.70
N PRO A 187 16.01 30.72 -15.50
CA PRO A 187 14.68 31.07 -15.95
C PRO A 187 14.62 31.34 -17.47
N ILE A 188 13.41 31.46 -17.99
CA ILE A 188 13.14 31.82 -19.38
C ILE A 188 12.69 33.28 -19.44
N GLN A 189 13.32 34.08 -20.31
CA GLN A 189 12.82 35.41 -20.63
C GLN A 189 11.70 35.32 -21.67
N LEU A 190 10.51 35.79 -21.31
CA LEU A 190 9.35 35.82 -22.19
C LEU A 190 9.45 36.97 -23.20
N ALA A 191 8.68 36.88 -24.29
CA ALA A 191 8.61 37.94 -25.29
C ALA A 191 8.06 39.27 -24.73
N SER A 192 7.28 39.22 -23.63
CA SER A 192 6.82 40.40 -22.88
C SER A 192 7.95 41.13 -22.14
N GLY A 193 9.11 40.50 -21.99
CA GLY A 193 10.21 40.95 -21.13
C GLY A 193 10.15 40.42 -19.70
N GLU A 194 9.06 39.74 -19.32
CA GLU A 194 8.91 39.09 -18.01
C GLU A 194 9.78 37.83 -17.89
N ILE A 195 10.08 37.45 -16.64
CA ILE A 195 10.88 36.27 -16.32
C ILE A 195 9.93 35.15 -15.91
N PHE A 196 9.99 34.02 -16.61
CA PHE A 196 9.25 32.80 -16.28
C PHE A 196 10.20 31.79 -15.62
N THR A 197 9.96 31.51 -14.35
CA THR A 197 10.86 30.72 -13.50
C THR A 197 10.45 29.24 -13.44
N TYR A 198 11.34 28.41 -12.90
CA TYR A 198 11.04 27.00 -12.61
C TYR A 198 9.89 26.83 -11.60
N GLU A 199 9.72 27.77 -10.67
CA GLU A 199 8.56 27.78 -9.76
C GLU A 199 7.27 28.10 -10.51
N ASP A 200 7.27 29.06 -11.45
CA ASP A 200 6.09 29.38 -12.26
C ASP A 200 5.68 28.20 -13.13
N ALA A 201 6.66 27.50 -13.71
CA ALA A 201 6.43 26.25 -14.45
C ALA A 201 5.89 25.14 -13.54
N THR A 202 6.44 24.99 -12.33
CA THR A 202 5.96 24.02 -11.33
C THR A 202 4.51 24.33 -10.93
N ALA A 203 4.18 25.60 -10.70
CA ALA A 203 2.83 26.04 -10.38
C ALA A 203 1.85 25.78 -11.53
N THR A 204 2.29 26.00 -12.78
CA THR A 204 1.48 25.74 -13.97
C THR A 204 1.21 24.25 -14.18
N LEU A 205 2.22 23.41 -13.97
CA LEU A 205 2.07 21.94 -14.00
C LEU A 205 1.21 21.43 -12.85
N SER A 206 1.37 22.02 -11.66
CA SER A 206 0.58 21.72 -10.47
C SER A 206 -0.91 21.97 -10.73
N ALA A 207 -1.26 23.17 -11.22
CA ALA A 207 -2.64 23.53 -11.54
C ALA A 207 -3.28 22.61 -12.58
N TRP A 208 -2.49 22.07 -13.51
CA TRP A 208 -2.99 21.12 -14.49
C TRP A 208 -3.15 19.72 -13.91
N LEU A 209 -2.13 19.18 -13.24
CA LEU A 209 -2.15 17.80 -12.71
C LEU A 209 -3.11 17.62 -11.53
N SER A 210 -3.45 18.68 -10.80
CA SER A 210 -4.40 18.65 -9.68
C SER A 210 -5.85 18.90 -10.08
N ASP A 211 -6.14 19.13 -11.36
CA ASP A 211 -7.51 19.41 -11.86
C ASP A 211 -8.42 18.16 -11.85
N GLY A 212 -7.85 16.98 -11.62
CA GLY A 212 -8.57 15.70 -11.59
C GLY A 212 -8.94 15.20 -10.20
N ASN A 213 -9.37 13.94 -10.16
CA ASN A 213 -9.80 13.25 -8.93
C ASN A 213 -8.65 12.71 -8.06
N ALA A 214 -7.43 12.62 -8.57
CA ALA A 214 -6.30 12.13 -7.78
C ALA A 214 -5.89 13.15 -6.72
N ASN A 215 -5.46 12.66 -5.56
CA ASN A 215 -4.69 13.49 -4.64
C ASN A 215 -3.40 13.97 -5.35
N PHE A 216 -2.92 15.15 -4.99
CA PHE A 216 -1.79 15.77 -5.66
C PHE A 216 -0.84 16.43 -4.66
N GLY A 217 0.47 16.27 -4.89
CA GLY A 217 1.49 16.95 -4.09
C GLY A 217 2.72 17.34 -4.91
N VAL A 218 3.29 18.51 -4.57
CA VAL A 218 4.60 18.98 -5.06
C VAL A 218 5.64 18.79 -3.96
N TYR A 219 6.80 18.24 -4.31
CA TYR A 219 7.86 17.90 -3.36
C TYR A 219 9.24 18.33 -3.86
N SER A 220 10.07 18.82 -2.95
CA SER A 220 11.47 19.15 -3.23
C SER A 220 12.37 18.02 -2.73
N ALA A 221 13.11 17.37 -3.64
CA ALA A 221 14.00 16.26 -3.26
C ALA A 221 15.15 16.67 -2.32
N ASP A 222 15.49 17.95 -2.27
CA ASP A 222 16.46 18.54 -1.33
C ASP A 222 15.88 18.78 0.08
N SER A 223 14.55 18.71 0.25
CA SER A 223 13.87 18.95 1.52
C SER A 223 13.52 17.64 2.20
N ARG A 224 14.06 17.44 3.41
CA ARG A 224 13.74 16.26 4.24
C ARG A 224 12.25 16.22 4.60
N GLU A 225 11.67 17.36 4.94
CA GLU A 225 10.25 17.49 5.28
C GLU A 225 9.36 17.10 4.11
N ASP A 226 9.70 17.52 2.88
CA ASP A 226 8.96 17.11 1.68
C ASP A 226 9.09 15.62 1.40
N MET A 227 10.25 15.01 1.65
CA MET A 227 10.43 13.56 1.45
C MET A 227 9.69 12.74 2.51
N GLU A 228 9.61 13.23 3.75
CA GLU A 228 8.78 12.63 4.81
C GLU A 228 7.27 12.77 4.49
N ARG A 229 6.85 13.93 3.96
CA ARG A 229 5.48 14.14 3.47
C ARG A 229 5.13 13.25 2.28
N LEU A 230 6.03 13.12 1.30
CA LEU A 230 5.86 12.18 0.18
C LEU A 230 5.68 10.74 0.67
N GLN A 231 6.47 10.32 1.67
CA GLN A 231 6.35 9.00 2.27
C GLN A 231 4.97 8.81 2.93
N TYR A 232 4.51 9.81 3.67
CA TYR A 232 3.19 9.79 4.32
C TYR A 232 2.05 9.73 3.30
N ASP A 233 2.06 10.60 2.30
CA ASP A 233 1.01 10.68 1.27
C ASP A 233 0.89 9.34 0.52
N LEU A 234 2.02 8.74 0.12
CA LEU A 234 2.04 7.41 -0.50
C LEU A 234 1.57 6.31 0.46
N GLY A 235 1.95 6.37 1.75
CA GLY A 235 1.48 5.44 2.76
C GLY A 235 -0.04 5.44 2.88
N SER A 236 -0.64 6.63 2.96
CA SER A 236 -2.09 6.80 3.09
C SER A 236 -2.87 6.18 1.93
N VAL A 237 -2.34 6.24 0.71
CA VAL A 237 -2.96 5.62 -0.48
C VAL A 237 -3.03 4.10 -0.33
N PHE A 238 -1.91 3.48 0.01
CA PHE A 238 -1.83 2.02 0.07
C PHE A 238 -2.50 1.46 1.33
N GLU A 239 -2.48 2.21 2.43
CA GLU A 239 -3.19 1.87 3.66
C GLU A 239 -4.71 1.99 3.48
N ALA A 240 -5.21 3.07 2.88
CA ALA A 240 -6.65 3.25 2.64
C ALA A 240 -7.23 2.12 1.77
N GLU A 241 -6.49 1.65 0.77
CA GLU A 241 -6.94 0.53 -0.04
C GLU A 241 -6.82 -0.80 0.70
N ALA A 242 -5.76 -1.03 1.46
CA ALA A 242 -5.67 -2.25 2.26
C ALA A 242 -6.76 -2.31 3.35
N ASP A 243 -7.12 -1.16 3.91
CA ASP A 243 -8.22 -1.01 4.86
C ASP A 243 -9.60 -1.00 4.16
N ALA A 244 -9.67 -0.87 2.83
CA ALA A 244 -10.88 -1.04 2.03
C ALA A 244 -11.03 -2.49 1.48
N GLU A 245 -9.91 -3.17 1.19
CA GLU A 245 -9.86 -4.60 0.84
C GLU A 245 -10.06 -5.50 2.05
N ILE A 246 -9.66 -5.03 3.23
CA ILE A 246 -10.36 -5.40 4.46
C ILE A 246 -11.71 -4.71 4.31
N GLU A 247 -12.68 -5.32 3.61
CA GLU A 247 -14.03 -4.80 3.69
C GLU A 247 -14.31 -4.57 5.19
N PRO A 248 -14.81 -3.39 5.60
CA PRO A 248 -15.54 -3.36 6.84
C PRO A 248 -16.66 -4.35 6.58
N THR A 249 -16.51 -5.60 7.06
CA THR A 249 -17.56 -6.61 7.18
C THR A 249 -18.83 -5.83 7.38
N GLN A 250 -19.67 -5.81 6.33
CA GLN A 250 -20.85 -4.95 6.18
C GLN A 250 -21.35 -4.44 7.52
N ASN A 251 -21.17 -3.16 7.87
CA ASN A 251 -21.70 -2.57 9.11
C ASN A 251 -21.80 -3.59 10.26
N LEU A 252 -20.68 -4.27 10.61
CA LEU A 252 -20.73 -5.38 11.56
C LEU A 252 -21.17 -4.83 12.92
N GLU A 253 -22.48 -4.87 13.16
CA GLU A 253 -23.13 -4.39 14.35
C GLU A 253 -23.61 -5.61 15.14
N VAL A 254 -22.96 -5.86 16.26
CA VAL A 254 -23.39 -6.87 17.21
C VAL A 254 -24.61 -6.32 17.94
N LEU A 255 -25.80 -6.79 17.53
CA LEU A 255 -27.04 -6.47 18.21
C LEU A 255 -27.14 -7.21 19.55
N PRO A 256 -27.96 -6.74 20.50
CA PRO A 256 -28.20 -7.49 21.73
C PRO A 256 -28.79 -8.88 21.42
N ALA A 257 -28.11 -9.92 21.89
CA ALA A 257 -28.58 -11.29 21.75
C ALA A 257 -29.91 -11.49 22.50
N PRO A 258 -30.97 -12.01 21.87
CA PRO A 258 -32.29 -12.12 22.48
C PRO A 258 -32.32 -13.04 23.71
N ASP A 259 -31.44 -14.03 23.76
CA ASP A 259 -31.40 -15.06 24.80
C ASP A 259 -30.36 -14.78 25.91
N LEU A 260 -29.62 -13.67 25.80
CA LEU A 260 -28.52 -13.33 26.70
C LEU A 260 -28.97 -12.32 27.76
N PHE A 261 -29.52 -12.82 28.87
CA PHE A 261 -30.02 -11.97 29.94
C PHE A 261 -28.89 -11.44 30.84
N GLY A 262 -28.92 -10.14 31.14
CA GLY A 262 -28.05 -9.53 32.15
C GLY A 262 -26.78 -8.86 31.61
N VAL A 263 -26.54 -8.84 30.30
CA VAL A 263 -25.47 -8.03 29.70
C VAL A 263 -25.97 -6.58 29.49
N PRO A 264 -25.34 -5.57 30.13
CA PRO A 264 -25.77 -4.19 29.98
C PRO A 264 -25.65 -3.68 28.54
N PRO A 265 -26.59 -2.85 28.04
CA PRO A 265 -26.53 -2.31 26.67
C PRO A 265 -25.24 -1.55 26.34
N ILE A 266 -24.57 -0.98 27.34
CA ILE A 266 -23.29 -0.31 27.17
C ILE A 266 -22.18 -1.27 26.68
N VAL A 267 -22.24 -2.57 27.01
CA VAL A 267 -21.25 -3.56 26.56
C VAL A 267 -21.32 -3.73 25.05
N TYR A 268 -22.53 -3.90 24.48
CA TYR A 268 -22.74 -3.97 23.04
C TYR A 268 -22.27 -2.69 22.33
N LYS A 269 -22.56 -1.51 22.91
CA LYS A 269 -22.06 -0.23 22.36
C LYS A 269 -20.53 -0.17 22.32
N LEU A 270 -19.84 -0.67 23.35
CA LEU A 270 -18.38 -0.70 23.40
C LEU A 270 -17.80 -1.69 22.38
N ILE A 271 -18.43 -2.86 22.21
CA ILE A 271 -18.05 -3.84 21.18
C ILE A 271 -18.19 -3.21 19.79
N ASN A 272 -19.35 -2.62 19.47
CA ASN A 272 -19.61 -2.01 18.16
C ASN A 272 -18.68 -0.81 17.90
N ALA A 273 -18.40 0.03 18.91
CA ALA A 273 -17.44 1.11 18.79
C ALA A 273 -16.01 0.61 18.51
N ALA A 274 -15.61 -0.51 19.13
CA ALA A 274 -14.30 -1.12 18.88
C ALA A 274 -14.22 -1.74 17.48
N LEU A 275 -15.26 -2.45 17.04
CA LEU A 275 -15.36 -3.01 15.69
C LEU A 275 -15.32 -1.91 14.62
N ALA A 276 -16.07 -0.82 14.82
CA ALA A 276 -16.04 0.34 13.94
C ALA A 276 -14.67 1.03 13.88
N ALA A 277 -13.87 0.92 14.94
CA ALA A 277 -12.49 1.39 14.98
C ALA A 277 -11.47 0.36 14.44
N GLY A 278 -11.93 -0.71 13.78
CA GLY A 278 -11.09 -1.76 13.21
C GLY A 278 -10.51 -2.76 14.21
N LYS A 279 -10.95 -2.74 15.48
CA LYS A 279 -10.48 -3.66 16.52
C LYS A 279 -11.36 -4.89 16.59
N ARG A 280 -10.76 -6.08 16.51
CA ARG A 280 -11.47 -7.37 16.50
C ARG A 280 -11.07 -8.32 17.64
N HIS A 281 -10.17 -7.90 18.53
CA HIS A 281 -9.72 -8.69 19.68
C HIS A 281 -10.36 -8.20 20.97
N PHE A 282 -10.99 -9.12 21.70
CA PHE A 282 -11.78 -8.79 22.88
C PHE A 282 -11.38 -9.63 24.08
N VAL A 283 -11.41 -8.98 25.24
CA VAL A 283 -11.17 -9.62 26.53
C VAL A 283 -12.37 -9.32 27.43
N PHE A 284 -13.20 -10.33 27.68
CA PHE A 284 -14.37 -10.24 28.55
C PHE A 284 -13.99 -10.66 29.96
N HIS A 285 -14.04 -9.74 30.91
CA HIS A 285 -13.72 -10.02 32.31
C HIS A 285 -14.90 -9.73 33.23
N GLY A 286 -15.01 -10.51 34.31
CA GLY A 286 -16.08 -10.33 35.30
C GLY A 286 -16.21 -11.52 36.26
N PRO A 287 -17.16 -11.45 37.20
CA PRO A 287 -17.48 -12.57 38.08
C PRO A 287 -17.85 -13.85 37.33
N PRO A 288 -17.70 -15.04 37.93
CA PRO A 288 -18.20 -16.28 37.35
C PRO A 288 -19.73 -16.24 37.21
N GLY A 289 -20.26 -16.89 36.17
CA GLY A 289 -21.70 -16.97 35.92
C GLY A 289 -22.35 -15.73 35.28
N THR A 290 -21.59 -14.72 34.85
CA THR A 290 -22.12 -13.50 34.21
C THR A 290 -22.23 -13.59 32.68
N GLY A 291 -22.26 -14.80 32.11
CA GLY A 291 -22.45 -14.99 30.67
C GLY A 291 -21.27 -14.58 29.76
N LYS A 292 -20.04 -14.49 30.27
CA LYS A 292 -18.85 -14.04 29.50
C LYS A 292 -18.57 -14.94 28.30
N THR A 293 -18.56 -16.26 28.51
CA THR A 293 -18.32 -17.26 27.47
C THR A 293 -19.42 -17.21 26.41
N THR A 294 -20.67 -17.17 26.84
CA THR A 294 -21.83 -17.05 25.95
C THR A 294 -21.83 -15.73 25.15
N LEU A 295 -21.40 -14.62 25.75
CA LEU A 295 -21.21 -13.36 25.02
C LEU A 295 -20.06 -13.47 23.99
N ALA A 296 -18.95 -14.11 24.35
CA ALA A 296 -17.83 -14.32 23.44
C ALA A 296 -18.22 -15.20 22.24
N GLU A 297 -18.96 -16.28 22.47
CA GLU A 297 -19.52 -17.14 21.43
C GLU A 297 -20.42 -16.35 20.48
N TYR A 298 -21.38 -15.59 21.04
CA TYR A 298 -22.27 -14.77 20.24
C TYR A 298 -21.53 -13.74 19.38
N VAL A 299 -20.57 -13.00 19.95
CA VAL A 299 -19.77 -12.01 19.21
C VAL A 299 -18.92 -12.70 18.13
N ALA A 300 -18.37 -13.88 18.42
CA ALA A 300 -17.59 -14.65 17.46
C ALA A 300 -18.45 -15.09 16.26
N GLU A 301 -19.66 -15.59 16.50
CA GLU A 301 -20.61 -15.93 15.44
C GLU A 301 -20.93 -14.74 14.54
N GLN A 302 -21.19 -13.56 15.13
CA GLN A 302 -21.43 -12.36 14.34
C GLN A 302 -20.21 -12.00 13.48
N ILE A 303 -19.00 -12.03 14.06
CA ILE A 303 -17.75 -11.71 13.32
C ILE A 303 -17.49 -12.71 12.19
N ALA A 304 -17.78 -14.00 12.40
CA ALA A 304 -17.59 -15.04 11.40
C ALA A 304 -18.45 -14.83 10.15
N GLY A 305 -19.67 -14.30 10.32
CA GLY A 305 -20.61 -14.05 9.23
C GLY A 305 -21.08 -15.33 8.53
N ASP A 306 -21.60 -15.18 7.31
CA ASP A 306 -22.19 -16.28 6.52
C ASP A 306 -21.18 -16.94 5.55
N ASP A 307 -19.92 -16.48 5.50
CA ASP A 307 -18.89 -16.92 4.54
C ASP A 307 -18.19 -18.25 4.90
N LEU A 308 -18.86 -19.10 5.69
CA LEU A 308 -18.32 -20.39 6.13
C LEU A 308 -18.69 -21.51 5.16
N SER A 309 -17.83 -22.53 5.05
CA SER A 309 -18.14 -23.73 4.27
C SER A 309 -19.28 -24.54 4.93
N ASP A 310 -20.11 -25.21 4.11
CA ASP A 310 -21.24 -26.01 4.61
C ASP A 310 -20.78 -27.02 5.69
N GLY A 311 -21.29 -26.86 6.90
CA GLY A 311 -20.98 -27.73 8.05
C GLY A 311 -19.75 -27.32 8.88
N GLU A 312 -19.10 -26.20 8.56
CA GLU A 312 -18.00 -25.66 9.35
C GLU A 312 -18.50 -24.88 10.58
N ALA A 313 -17.89 -25.11 11.74
CA ALA A 313 -18.19 -24.35 12.94
C ALA A 313 -17.69 -22.89 12.80
N PRO A 314 -18.50 -21.89 13.23
CA PRO A 314 -18.20 -20.46 13.03
C PRO A 314 -17.01 -19.95 13.81
N TYR A 315 -16.61 -20.66 14.85
CA TYR A 315 -15.45 -20.32 15.66
C TYR A 315 -14.80 -21.58 16.22
N THR A 316 -13.57 -21.42 16.72
CA THR A 316 -12.87 -22.47 17.48
C THR A 316 -12.84 -22.10 18.96
N LEU A 317 -13.51 -22.89 19.81
CA LEU A 317 -13.51 -22.70 21.27
C LEU A 317 -12.43 -23.56 21.92
N LEU A 318 -11.58 -22.91 22.70
CA LEU A 318 -10.51 -23.54 23.46
C LEU A 318 -10.61 -23.13 24.94
N THR A 319 -10.58 -24.10 25.84
CA THR A 319 -10.52 -23.83 27.28
C THR A 319 -9.08 -23.85 27.76
N ALA A 320 -8.60 -22.72 28.28
CA ALA A 320 -7.24 -22.59 28.77
C ALA A 320 -7.00 -23.45 30.02
N SER A 321 -5.78 -23.98 30.12
CA SER A 321 -5.33 -24.81 31.24
C SER A 321 -3.88 -24.54 31.59
N SER A 322 -3.46 -24.90 32.80
CA SER A 322 -2.10 -24.65 33.29
C SER A 322 -1.02 -25.43 32.53
N SER A 323 -1.39 -26.49 31.80
CA SER A 323 -0.48 -27.29 30.98
C SER A 323 -0.22 -26.69 29.60
N TRP A 324 -0.95 -25.64 29.21
CA TRP A 324 -0.77 -25.04 27.90
C TRP A 324 0.61 -24.40 27.71
N SER A 325 1.00 -24.37 26.43
CA SER A 325 2.21 -23.78 25.91
C SER A 325 1.92 -23.06 24.59
N SER A 326 2.92 -22.34 24.07
CA SER A 326 2.84 -21.77 22.73
C SER A 326 2.56 -22.82 21.64
N GLN A 327 2.90 -24.10 21.86
CA GLN A 327 2.69 -25.14 20.86
C GLN A 327 1.21 -25.50 20.68
N ASP A 328 0.40 -25.35 21.72
CA ASP A 328 -1.03 -25.66 21.68
C ASP A 328 -1.77 -24.64 20.80
N LEU A 329 -1.41 -23.36 20.95
CA LEU A 329 -2.03 -22.25 20.22
C LEU A 329 -1.37 -22.00 18.86
N VAL A 330 -0.04 -21.83 18.84
CA VAL A 330 0.73 -21.45 17.64
C VAL A 330 1.21 -22.68 16.88
N GLY A 331 1.76 -23.68 17.58
CA GLY A 331 2.32 -24.89 16.96
C GLY A 331 3.78 -25.11 17.31
N GLY A 332 4.31 -26.24 16.86
CA GLY A 332 5.70 -26.62 17.13
C GLY A 332 6.16 -27.82 16.33
N TYR A 333 7.41 -28.21 16.51
CA TYR A 333 7.93 -29.42 15.89
C TYR A 333 7.33 -30.66 16.53
N GLN A 334 6.79 -31.54 15.70
CA GLN A 334 6.25 -32.83 16.10
C GLN A 334 6.77 -33.94 15.15
N PRO A 335 6.83 -35.20 15.63
CA PRO A 335 7.16 -36.32 14.78
C PRO A 335 6.03 -36.58 13.77
N LEU A 336 6.36 -36.64 12.49
CA LEU A 336 5.42 -36.96 11.40
C LEU A 336 5.48 -38.45 11.01
N GLY A 337 6.40 -39.21 11.62
CA GLY A 337 6.66 -40.62 11.33
C GLY A 337 8.09 -41.00 11.74
N PRO A 338 8.50 -42.26 11.52
CA PRO A 338 9.84 -42.72 11.88
C PRO A 338 10.94 -41.84 11.25
N GLY A 339 11.75 -41.21 12.11
CA GLY A 339 12.88 -40.37 11.69
C GLY A 339 12.52 -39.03 11.05
N ARG A 340 11.24 -38.63 11.02
CA ARG A 340 10.82 -37.35 10.40
C ARG A 340 10.19 -36.42 11.43
N MET A 341 10.71 -35.21 11.53
CA MET A 341 10.09 -34.11 12.27
C MET A 341 9.62 -33.01 11.32
N GLY A 342 8.54 -32.35 11.67
CA GLY A 342 8.04 -31.18 10.94
C GLY A 342 7.25 -30.26 11.86
N PHE A 343 7.04 -29.03 11.40
CA PHE A 343 6.19 -28.09 12.10
C PHE A 343 4.72 -28.50 11.93
N VAL A 344 4.02 -28.70 13.05
CA VAL A 344 2.58 -28.91 13.08
C VAL A 344 1.93 -27.64 13.63
N PRO A 345 1.10 -26.95 12.84
CA PRO A 345 0.41 -25.74 13.29
C PRO A 345 -0.51 -26.05 14.48
N GLY A 346 -0.52 -25.14 15.47
CA GLY A 346 -1.41 -25.18 16.64
C GLY A 346 -2.83 -24.77 16.28
N ALA A 347 -3.73 -24.78 17.26
CA ALA A 347 -5.15 -24.50 17.03
C ALA A 347 -5.40 -23.16 16.31
N MET A 348 -4.64 -22.12 16.68
CA MET A 348 -4.79 -20.79 16.08
C MET A 348 -4.33 -20.72 14.63
N LEU A 349 -3.18 -21.31 14.31
CA LEU A 349 -2.66 -21.26 12.95
C LEU A 349 -3.43 -22.20 12.00
N ARG A 350 -4.07 -23.26 12.52
CA ARG A 350 -4.95 -24.13 11.72
C ARG A 350 -6.24 -23.42 11.32
N ASP A 351 -6.84 -22.69 12.24
CA ASP A 351 -8.13 -22.00 12.05
C ASP A 351 -7.95 -20.47 11.88
N PHE A 352 -6.84 -20.04 11.26
CA PHE A 352 -6.46 -18.62 11.23
C PHE A 352 -7.37 -17.75 10.36
N HIS A 353 -8.35 -18.36 9.68
CA HIS A 353 -9.36 -17.67 8.87
C HIS A 353 -10.60 -17.24 9.66
N LYS A 354 -10.83 -17.78 10.86
CA LYS A 354 -12.05 -17.57 11.64
C LYS A 354 -11.79 -17.17 13.11
N PRO A 355 -12.83 -16.73 13.85
CA PRO A 355 -12.69 -16.39 15.26
C PRO A 355 -12.24 -17.55 16.14
N ILE A 356 -11.45 -17.21 17.17
CA ILE A 356 -11.00 -18.15 18.19
C ILE A 356 -11.37 -17.61 19.56
N ILE A 357 -11.99 -18.47 20.36
CA ILE A 357 -12.39 -18.18 21.72
C ILE A 357 -11.45 -18.90 22.67
N ILE A 358 -10.79 -18.15 23.56
CA ILE A 358 -9.99 -18.70 24.65
C ILE A 358 -10.73 -18.46 25.97
N ASP A 359 -11.44 -19.49 26.42
CA ASP A 359 -12.18 -19.44 27.67
C ASP A 359 -11.23 -19.66 28.85
N GLU A 360 -11.46 -18.95 29.96
CA GLU A 360 -10.68 -19.04 31.19
C GLU A 360 -9.18 -18.73 30.99
N LEU A 361 -8.86 -17.74 30.15
CA LEU A 361 -7.47 -17.42 29.74
C LEU A 361 -6.53 -17.24 30.95
N ASN A 362 -7.06 -16.73 32.07
CA ASN A 362 -6.33 -16.57 33.33
C ASN A 362 -5.93 -17.88 34.03
N ARG A 363 -6.20 -19.06 33.45
CA ARG A 363 -5.78 -20.37 33.98
C ARG A 363 -4.53 -20.94 33.30
N CYS A 364 -4.00 -20.26 32.28
CA CYS A 364 -2.76 -20.65 31.62
C CYS A 364 -1.66 -19.59 31.84
N PRO A 365 -0.38 -19.95 31.68
CA PRO A 365 0.71 -18.98 31.72
C PRO A 365 0.68 -18.10 30.46
N ILE A 366 -0.06 -16.99 30.52
CA ILE A 366 -0.41 -16.14 29.37
C ILE A 366 0.83 -15.73 28.56
N ASP A 367 1.88 -15.23 29.21
CA ASP A 367 3.11 -14.79 28.54
C ASP A 367 3.79 -15.92 27.75
N LYS A 368 3.72 -17.15 28.26
CA LYS A 368 4.29 -18.33 27.60
C LYS A 368 3.45 -18.79 26.41
N VAL A 369 2.12 -18.64 26.51
CA VAL A 369 1.18 -19.13 25.50
C VAL A 369 1.00 -18.11 24.37
N ILE A 370 0.79 -16.84 24.71
CA ILE A 370 0.44 -15.74 23.79
C ILE A 370 1.64 -14.84 23.47
N GLY A 371 2.74 -14.90 24.23
CA GLY A 371 3.93 -14.06 24.03
C GLY A 371 4.38 -13.90 22.58
N PRO A 372 4.51 -14.99 21.79
CA PRO A 372 4.87 -14.91 20.36
C PRO A 372 3.89 -14.10 19.49
N LEU A 373 2.65 -13.92 19.95
CA LEU A 373 1.56 -13.27 19.21
C LEU A 373 1.38 -11.79 19.56
N PHE A 374 2.02 -11.26 20.61
CA PHE A 374 1.87 -9.84 20.96
C PHE A 374 2.29 -8.90 19.82
N SER A 375 3.32 -9.26 19.06
CA SER A 375 3.71 -8.50 17.87
C SER A 375 2.63 -8.55 16.79
N VAL A 376 2.02 -9.71 16.56
CA VAL A 376 0.95 -9.90 15.56
C VAL A 376 -0.29 -9.09 15.93
N LEU A 377 -0.70 -9.16 17.21
CA LEU A 377 -1.84 -8.43 17.77
C LEU A 377 -1.62 -6.90 17.78
N SER A 378 -0.36 -6.44 17.75
CA SER A 378 0.00 -5.02 17.64
C SER A 378 0.27 -4.56 16.20
N GLY A 379 -0.04 -5.39 15.20
CA GLY A 379 0.08 -5.04 13.79
C GLY A 379 1.45 -5.31 13.16
N GLN A 380 2.34 -6.04 13.83
CA GLN A 380 3.69 -6.36 13.36
C GLN A 380 3.84 -7.84 13.00
N SER A 381 4.57 -8.15 11.93
CA SER A 381 4.90 -9.55 11.61
C SER A 381 5.92 -10.14 12.60
N THR A 382 5.82 -11.44 12.88
CA THR A 382 6.80 -12.15 13.71
C THR A 382 7.31 -13.40 13.01
N SER A 383 8.55 -13.78 13.31
CA SER A 383 9.16 -15.02 12.83
C SER A 383 9.17 -16.05 13.95
N LEU A 384 8.63 -17.23 13.67
CA LEU A 384 8.64 -18.34 14.61
C LEU A 384 10.04 -18.97 14.68
N PRO A 385 10.41 -19.62 15.80
CA PRO A 385 11.70 -20.32 15.92
C PRO A 385 11.73 -21.66 15.16
N TYR A 386 10.78 -21.90 14.25
CA TYR A 386 10.63 -23.15 13.51
C TYR A 386 10.99 -22.92 12.04
N ARG A 387 11.94 -23.70 11.53
CA ARG A 387 12.39 -23.76 10.15
C ARG A 387 11.43 -24.59 9.30
N VAL A 388 11.31 -24.21 8.03
CA VAL A 388 10.55 -24.98 7.02
C VAL A 388 11.21 -26.34 6.76
N LYS A 389 12.53 -26.35 6.58
CA LYS A 389 13.35 -27.55 6.47
C LYS A 389 14.18 -27.73 7.73
N VAL A 390 13.74 -28.62 8.62
CA VAL A 390 14.33 -28.83 9.95
C VAL A 390 15.83 -29.15 9.89
N GLU A 391 16.24 -29.92 8.88
CA GLU A 391 17.62 -30.41 8.69
C GLU A 391 18.56 -29.35 8.10
N ASP A 392 18.03 -28.28 7.50
CA ASP A 392 18.81 -27.23 6.85
C ASP A 392 18.92 -26.00 7.76
N ALA A 393 20.13 -25.72 8.24
CA ALA A 393 20.39 -24.59 9.12
C ALA A 393 20.15 -23.22 8.47
N THR A 394 20.14 -23.16 7.13
CA THR A 394 19.91 -21.94 6.34
C THR A 394 18.47 -21.78 5.88
N SER A 395 17.60 -22.76 6.20
CA SER A 395 16.18 -22.71 5.87
C SER A 395 15.52 -21.47 6.46
N GLU A 396 14.57 -20.92 5.71
CA GLU A 396 13.63 -19.92 6.20
C GLU A 396 12.85 -20.47 7.40
N ASN A 397 12.44 -19.55 8.28
CA ASN A 397 11.55 -19.85 9.39
C ASN A 397 10.10 -19.55 8.99
N TYR A 398 9.16 -20.26 9.62
CA TYR A 398 7.75 -19.89 9.53
C TYR A 398 7.51 -18.49 10.07
N ARG A 399 6.61 -17.73 9.45
CA ARG A 399 6.28 -16.36 9.87
C ARG A 399 4.78 -16.21 10.05
N ILE A 400 4.38 -15.36 10.98
CA ILE A 400 2.99 -14.95 11.17
C ILE A 400 2.88 -13.48 10.76
N LEU A 401 1.95 -13.22 9.86
CA LEU A 401 1.63 -11.89 9.36
C LEU A 401 0.46 -11.30 10.18
N PRO A 402 0.44 -9.97 10.40
CA PRO A 402 -0.57 -9.32 11.24
C PRO A 402 -1.89 -9.02 10.52
N LYS A 403 -1.87 -8.99 9.19
CA LYS A 403 -3.02 -8.68 8.34
C LYS A 403 -3.19 -9.76 7.27
N PRO A 404 -4.40 -9.90 6.68
CA PRO A 404 -4.62 -10.80 5.55
C PRO A 404 -3.61 -10.54 4.42
N ASN A 405 -3.12 -11.62 3.81
CA ASN A 405 -2.21 -11.55 2.68
C ASN A 405 -2.50 -12.69 1.70
N PRO A 406 -3.25 -12.42 0.62
CA PRO A 406 -3.56 -13.41 -0.42
C PRO A 406 -2.31 -13.94 -1.15
N SER A 407 -1.19 -13.21 -1.10
CA SER A 407 0.08 -13.54 -1.75
C SER A 407 1.12 -14.11 -0.77
N LYS A 408 0.70 -14.60 0.41
CA LYS A 408 1.60 -15.16 1.42
C LYS A 408 2.40 -16.33 0.87
N ALA A 409 3.68 -16.43 1.24
CA ALA A 409 4.48 -17.61 0.90
C ALA A 409 3.99 -18.85 1.67
N GLU A 410 4.37 -20.06 1.24
CA GLU A 410 3.95 -21.31 1.90
C GLU A 410 4.35 -21.38 3.38
N HIS A 411 5.47 -20.74 3.75
CA HIS A 411 5.96 -20.67 5.11
C HIS A 411 5.36 -19.51 5.93
N GLU A 412 4.44 -18.74 5.34
CA GLU A 412 3.78 -17.62 5.99
C GLU A 412 2.32 -17.96 6.33
N PHE A 413 1.94 -17.66 7.56
CA PHE A 413 0.57 -17.70 8.04
C PHE A 413 0.03 -16.27 8.06
N ALA A 414 -1.12 -16.04 7.44
CA ALA A 414 -1.81 -14.77 7.46
C ALA A 414 -3.26 -15.00 7.91
N PRO A 415 -3.83 -14.09 8.71
CA PRO A 415 -5.21 -14.21 9.16
C PRO A 415 -6.18 -14.05 7.98
N GLY A 416 -7.36 -14.65 8.10
CA GLY A 416 -8.51 -14.31 7.25
C GLY A 416 -9.20 -13.02 7.70
N PRO A 417 -10.13 -12.48 6.90
CA PRO A 417 -10.84 -11.24 7.22
C PRO A 417 -11.72 -11.34 8.48
N ALA A 418 -12.21 -12.54 8.80
CA ALA A 418 -13.03 -12.82 9.99
C ALA A 418 -12.19 -13.18 11.23
N TRP A 419 -10.86 -13.12 11.14
CA TRP A 419 -10.02 -13.47 12.28
C TRP A 419 -10.25 -12.53 13.47
N ALA A 420 -10.54 -13.13 14.61
CA ALA A 420 -10.74 -12.47 15.89
C ALA A 420 -10.24 -13.37 17.01
N MET A 421 -9.83 -12.76 18.11
CA MET A 421 -9.43 -13.47 19.33
C MET A 421 -10.29 -12.94 20.46
N LEU A 422 -11.14 -13.81 21.02
CA LEU A 422 -12.06 -13.46 22.09
C LEU A 422 -11.70 -14.27 23.33
N CYS A 423 -11.36 -13.58 24.41
CA CYS A 423 -10.89 -14.23 25.62
C CYS A 423 -11.86 -13.97 26.77
N THR A 424 -12.02 -14.93 27.67
CA THR A 424 -12.77 -14.72 28.91
C THR A 424 -11.83 -14.84 30.12
N LEU A 425 -12.02 -13.97 31.12
CA LEU A 425 -11.27 -14.00 32.37
C LEU A 425 -12.21 -13.96 33.57
N ASN A 426 -11.99 -14.87 34.52
CA ASN A 426 -12.68 -14.84 35.80
C ASN A 426 -11.91 -13.98 36.82
N GLN A 427 -12.61 -13.04 37.45
CA GLN A 427 -12.01 -12.11 38.41
C GLN A 427 -11.67 -12.70 39.80
N VAL A 428 -12.02 -13.96 40.06
CA VAL A 428 -11.75 -14.62 41.35
C VAL A 428 -10.27 -15.02 41.46
N ASP A 429 -9.59 -15.26 40.34
CA ASP A 429 -8.19 -15.71 40.26
C ASP A 429 -7.22 -14.51 40.10
N LYS A 430 -7.27 -13.55 41.02
CA LYS A 430 -6.43 -12.33 40.98
C LYS A 430 -4.92 -12.60 41.01
N SER A 431 -4.48 -13.78 41.44
CA SER A 431 -3.04 -14.09 41.61
C SER A 431 -2.26 -14.29 40.32
N GLN A 432 -2.93 -14.51 39.16
CA GLN A 432 -2.23 -14.71 37.87
C GLN A 432 -2.26 -13.49 36.94
N LEU A 433 -3.17 -12.53 37.16
CA LEU A 433 -3.24 -11.28 36.37
C LEU A 433 -2.02 -10.36 36.56
N GLU A 434 -1.34 -10.46 37.71
CA GLU A 434 -0.09 -9.73 37.99
C GLU A 434 1.13 -10.26 37.23
N GLN A 435 1.00 -11.38 36.50
CA GLN A 435 2.07 -11.95 35.69
C GLN A 435 2.13 -11.37 34.26
N ILE A 436 1.17 -10.52 33.86
CA ILE A 436 1.20 -9.85 32.57
C ILE A 436 2.21 -8.70 32.65
N SER A 437 3.36 -8.86 32.02
CA SER A 437 4.37 -7.79 31.94
C SER A 437 3.91 -6.73 30.92
N PHE A 438 3.83 -5.46 31.36
CA PHE A 438 3.48 -4.31 30.52
C PHE A 438 4.61 -3.88 29.59
#